data_AF-A0A817FWH5-F1
#
_entry.id   AF-A0A817FWH5-F1
#
_cell.length_a   1.000
_cell.length_b   1.000
_cell.length_c   1.000
_cell.angle_alpha   90.00
_cell.angle_beta   90.00
_cell.angle_gamma   90.00
#
_symmetry.space_group_name_H-M   'P 1'
#
loop_
_entity.id
_entity.type
_entity.pdbx_description
1 polymer ?
#
loop_
_entity_poly.entity_id
_entity_poly.type
_entity_poly.pdbx_seq_one_letter_code
_entity_poly.pdbx_strand_id
1 'polypeptide(L)'
;MRTISIVIGFVRTQVYYLNETEVKPQLLYVFPNNQQQLKPMNLQQLPHRIVNLVVWNSQIVGLVLDAPSVLLIPSSPPGHCSALIEEYDDIAVYKPKPCIPGTHQVNRSFGPCVICPPGWKNDGSAGEICVRCATNHTSWCFGAAIHEIDVTNITSYDQANPYPESPYATEFDDILLQNIFQLSIITVHCLLLSPIFWTCVAIGGSLIIFIIIKILSCRSKSKKTQRFLEKILSHCDVIGEGKYWLGGLISLSLLVLIIFACKFSISFSYLYPIEETSLNERQGVSCDDSLFNAKLTSSLQLLSTLKHEDEKPIFDLLSKQNITMTVQFISTDYTCKNVSLLQIRDRGLHIPSTNFSCSETKKILTISKLLPQHIINLKLTLNGPYFIGGLRLCFSAPSATNISAHSKVQQMDTCQFFFTPNQTLTRNPTVNIKMTKVINQTASLMISNNTTYTGLWLPSFIVDTLTDELLFSLDAEYLRYVPDKTILVVVITESEFYMKNTQEPIARHYEIIFSTILFASKILVVMDRRVEIHMCTYSF
;
A
#
# COMPACT_ATOMS: atom_id res chain seq x y z
N MET A 1 -18.52 54.19 9.71
CA MET A 1 -17.83 53.69 10.93
C MET A 1 -18.75 52.67 11.58
N ARG A 2 -18.37 51.39 11.60
CA ARG A 2 -19.08 50.38 12.39
C ARG A 2 -18.47 50.41 13.80
N THR A 3 -19.26 50.79 14.79
CA THR A 3 -18.93 50.64 16.21
C THR A 3 -18.98 49.14 16.52
N ILE A 4 -17.81 48.52 16.70
CA ILE A 4 -17.71 47.15 17.19
C ILE A 4 -17.86 47.24 18.71
N SER A 5 -18.94 46.70 19.26
CA SER A 5 -19.06 46.49 20.70
C SER A 5 -18.28 45.23 21.06
N ILE A 6 -17.33 45.36 21.98
CA ILE A 6 -16.40 44.30 22.37
C ILE A 6 -16.73 43.94 23.82
N VAL A 7 -17.12 42.70 24.08
CA VAL A 7 -17.19 42.17 25.45
C VAL A 7 -15.99 41.28 25.74
N ILE A 8 -15.40 41.54 26.90
CA ILE A 8 -14.22 40.87 27.38
C ILE A 8 -14.63 39.94 28.51
N GLY A 9 -14.42 38.63 28.33
CA GLY A 9 -14.64 37.61 29.35
C GLY A 9 -13.33 37.25 30.05
N PHE A 10 -13.37 37.10 31.38
CA PHE A 10 -12.22 36.68 32.19
C PHE A 10 -12.37 35.23 32.64
N VAL A 11 -11.43 34.35 32.29
CA VAL A 11 -11.30 33.02 32.91
C VAL A 11 -9.85 32.81 33.35
N ARG A 12 -9.62 32.84 34.67
CA ARG A 12 -8.33 32.58 35.35
C ARG A 12 -7.18 33.54 34.96
N THR A 13 -6.59 33.37 33.78
CA THR A 13 -5.38 34.06 33.28
C THR A 13 -5.46 34.45 31.80
N GLN A 14 -6.64 34.31 31.19
CA GLN A 14 -6.87 34.58 29.77
C GLN A 14 -8.00 35.60 29.58
N VAL A 15 -7.78 36.48 28.61
CA VAL A 15 -8.72 37.49 28.12
C VAL A 15 -9.31 36.99 26.81
N TYR A 16 -10.63 36.83 26.78
CA TYR A 16 -11.38 36.47 25.58
C TYR A 16 -11.97 37.73 24.98
N TYR A 17 -11.61 38.04 23.73
CA TYR A 17 -12.19 39.16 23.00
C TYR A 17 -13.37 38.67 22.18
N LEU A 18 -14.59 39.13 22.48
CA LEU A 18 -15.80 38.75 21.76
C LEU A 18 -16.30 39.89 20.87
N ASN A 19 -16.77 39.58 19.67
CA ASN A 19 -17.56 40.48 18.84
C ASN A 19 -19.02 40.41 19.25
N GLU A 20 -19.59 41.49 19.78
CA GLU A 20 -21.00 41.54 20.17
C GLU A 20 -21.96 41.95 19.05
N THR A 21 -21.47 42.29 17.85
CA THR A 21 -22.36 42.77 16.78
C THR A 21 -23.25 41.67 16.17
N GLU A 22 -23.17 40.44 16.68
CA GLU A 22 -23.94 39.28 16.21
C GLU A 22 -24.83 38.67 17.30
N VAL A 23 -25.94 38.04 16.88
CA VAL A 23 -26.94 37.39 17.75
C VAL A 23 -26.33 36.30 18.65
N LYS A 24 -25.13 35.82 18.32
CA LYS A 24 -24.27 35.03 19.21
C LYS A 24 -22.90 35.72 19.27
N PRO A 25 -22.39 36.07 20.47
CA PRO A 25 -21.07 36.68 20.59
C PRO A 25 -20.01 35.71 20.03
N GLN A 26 -19.25 36.16 19.03
CA GLN A 26 -18.20 35.35 18.41
C GLN A 26 -16.85 35.67 19.05
N LEU A 27 -16.07 34.65 19.41
CA LEU A 27 -14.72 34.82 19.93
C LEU A 27 -13.75 35.23 18.83
N LEU A 28 -13.18 36.43 18.96
CA LEU A 28 -12.25 37.04 18.02
C LEU A 28 -10.79 36.61 18.27
N TYR A 29 -10.35 36.53 19.53
CA TYR A 29 -9.03 35.99 19.91
C TYR A 29 -8.91 35.82 21.43
N VAL A 30 -7.90 35.05 21.85
CA VAL A 30 -7.53 34.80 23.24
C VAL A 30 -6.13 35.35 23.52
N PHE A 31 -5.98 36.07 24.63
CA PHE A 31 -4.72 36.63 25.10
C PHE A 31 -4.42 36.20 26.55
N PRO A 32 -3.16 35.86 26.91
CA PRO A 32 -2.08 35.52 25.98
C PRO A 32 -2.41 34.22 25.23
N ASN A 33 -1.83 34.06 24.04
CA ASN A 33 -1.68 32.75 23.42
C ASN A 33 -0.19 32.34 23.41
N ASN A 34 0.12 31.18 22.87
CA ASN A 34 1.47 30.62 22.77
C ASN A 34 2.47 31.46 21.95
N GLN A 35 2.02 32.24 20.96
CA GLN A 35 2.90 33.21 20.28
C GLN A 35 3.19 34.44 21.17
N GLN A 36 2.37 34.66 22.20
CA GLN A 36 2.38 35.81 23.10
C GLN A 36 2.64 35.35 24.55
N GLN A 37 3.82 34.77 24.80
CA GLN A 37 4.16 34.25 26.12
C GLN A 37 4.13 35.37 27.18
N LEU A 38 3.40 35.16 28.27
CA LEU A 38 3.62 35.87 29.53
C LEU A 38 4.85 35.23 30.17
N LYS A 39 6.00 35.92 30.21
CA LYS A 39 7.03 35.54 31.18
C LYS A 39 6.49 35.89 32.57
N PRO A 40 6.65 35.01 33.57
CA PRO A 40 6.35 35.38 34.94
C PRO A 40 7.32 36.50 35.35
N MET A 41 6.77 37.67 35.67
CA MET A 41 7.50 38.64 36.50
C MET A 41 7.89 37.93 37.79
N ASN A 42 9.14 38.08 38.22
CA ASN A 42 9.79 37.43 39.37
C ASN A 42 8.89 36.51 40.26
N LEU A 43 9.17 35.21 40.20
CA LEU A 43 8.55 34.13 40.99
C LEU A 43 8.45 34.44 42.49
N GLN A 44 7.22 34.54 43.01
CA GLN A 44 6.81 33.74 44.17
C GLN A 44 5.29 33.62 44.45
N GLN A 45 4.39 34.30 43.74
CA GLN A 45 2.96 34.27 44.14
C GLN A 45 2.00 34.16 42.95
N LEU A 46 1.47 32.94 42.75
CA LEU A 46 0.14 32.61 42.19
C LEU A 46 -0.21 33.22 40.80
N PRO A 47 -1.20 32.68 40.07
CA PRO A 47 -1.58 33.29 38.79
C PRO A 47 -2.19 34.67 39.04
N HIS A 48 -1.48 35.73 38.64
CA HIS A 48 -2.00 37.09 38.67
C HIS A 48 -3.34 37.14 37.94
N ARG A 49 -4.39 37.56 38.65
CA ARG A 49 -5.70 37.80 38.05
C ARG A 49 -5.68 39.13 37.33
N ILE A 50 -6.31 39.19 36.17
CA ILE A 50 -6.50 40.46 35.46
C ILE A 50 -7.69 41.15 36.12
N VAL A 51 -7.44 42.32 36.70
CA VAL A 51 -8.41 43.09 37.49
C VAL A 51 -9.10 44.14 36.63
N ASN A 52 -8.37 44.74 35.69
CA ASN A 52 -8.92 45.77 34.82
C ASN A 52 -8.27 45.74 33.44
N LEU A 53 -9.01 46.23 32.45
CA LEU A 53 -8.54 46.42 31.08
C LEU A 53 -8.78 47.87 30.67
N VAL A 54 -7.72 48.56 30.28
CA VAL A 54 -7.74 49.95 29.84
C VAL A 54 -7.37 50.00 28.37
N VAL A 55 -8.29 50.41 27.50
CA VAL A 55 -7.97 50.62 26.07
C VAL A 55 -7.62 52.09 25.85
N TRP A 56 -6.40 52.34 25.39
CA TRP A 56 -5.93 53.68 25.03
C TRP A 56 -5.91 53.84 23.50
N ASN A 57 -6.64 54.84 22.98
CA ASN A 57 -6.70 55.23 21.57
C ASN A 57 -6.97 54.08 20.57
N SER A 58 -7.63 52.99 21.01
CA SER A 58 -7.83 51.77 20.20
C SER A 58 -6.54 51.11 19.68
N GLN A 59 -5.38 51.51 20.19
CA GLN A 59 -4.05 51.08 19.72
C GLN A 59 -3.22 50.44 20.82
N ILE A 60 -3.58 50.62 22.09
CA ILE A 60 -2.88 50.02 23.22
C ILE A 60 -3.92 49.47 24.18
N VAL A 61 -3.74 48.22 24.60
CA VAL A 61 -4.49 47.62 25.69
C VAL A 61 -3.57 47.51 26.90
N GLY A 62 -3.92 48.16 27.99
CA GLY A 62 -3.34 47.96 29.31
C GLY A 62 -4.13 46.91 30.08
N LEU A 63 -3.48 45.83 30.53
CA LEU A 63 -4.06 44.88 31.49
C LEU A 63 -3.48 45.17 32.87
N VAL A 64 -4.34 45.56 33.80
CA VAL A 64 -3.97 45.77 35.21
C VAL A 64 -4.15 44.44 35.92
N LEU A 65 -3.09 43.97 36.56
CA LEU A 65 -3.09 42.73 37.34
C LEU A 65 -3.46 43.01 38.81
N ASP A 66 -3.76 41.95 39.57
CA ASP A 66 -4.02 41.98 41.02
C ASP A 66 -2.74 42.19 41.86
N ALA A 67 -1.73 42.79 41.25
CA ALA A 67 -0.39 43.11 41.74
C ALA A 67 -0.03 44.51 41.19
N PRO A 68 1.02 45.22 41.67
CA PRO A 68 1.42 46.52 41.11
C PRO A 68 1.86 46.49 39.63
N SER A 69 1.65 45.37 38.94
CA SER A 69 2.10 45.10 37.59
C SER A 69 1.05 45.46 36.53
N VAL A 70 1.47 46.18 35.49
CA VAL A 70 0.65 46.51 34.31
C VAL A 70 1.26 45.90 33.05
N LEU A 71 0.44 45.22 32.24
CA LEU A 71 0.84 44.72 30.91
C LEU A 71 0.38 45.72 29.85
N LEU A 72 1.30 46.31 29.10
CA LEU A 72 0.99 47.19 27.98
C LEU A 72 1.14 46.44 26.65
N ILE A 73 0.05 46.30 25.93
CA ILE A 73 -0.04 45.56 24.67
C ILE A 73 -0.40 46.53 23.55
N PRO A 74 0.57 47.04 22.78
CA PRO A 74 0.27 47.81 21.58
C PRO A 74 -0.28 46.89 20.49
N SER A 75 -1.12 47.45 19.63
CA SER A 75 -1.60 46.82 18.41
C SER A 75 -0.41 46.66 17.47
N SER A 76 -0.17 45.45 17.00
CA SER A 76 0.89 45.21 16.05
C SER A 76 0.45 45.60 14.64
N PRO A 77 1.33 46.17 13.80
CA PRO A 77 1.03 46.41 12.38
C PRO A 77 0.78 45.07 11.66
N PRO A 78 0.22 45.11 10.43
CA PRO A 78 0.16 43.94 9.57
C PRO A 78 1.50 43.18 9.53
N GLY A 79 1.42 41.85 9.45
CA GLY A 79 2.55 40.93 9.45
C GLY A 79 3.26 40.73 10.78
N HIS A 80 2.78 41.34 11.87
CA HIS A 80 3.39 41.24 13.19
C HIS A 80 2.35 40.88 14.26
N CYS A 81 2.74 40.04 15.21
CA CYS A 81 1.99 39.79 16.45
C CYS A 81 2.69 40.44 17.65
N SER A 82 1.94 40.74 18.71
CA SER A 82 2.50 41.39 19.90
C SER A 82 3.20 40.36 20.78
N ALA A 83 4.53 40.41 20.92
CA ALA A 83 5.32 39.50 21.77
C ALA A 83 5.96 40.25 22.95
N LEU A 84 6.17 39.56 24.07
CA LEU A 84 6.80 40.14 25.26
C LEU A 84 8.31 40.31 25.02
N ILE A 85 8.82 41.53 25.14
CA ILE A 85 10.24 41.83 24.86
C ILE A 85 10.92 42.54 26.03
N GLU A 86 10.22 43.45 26.72
CA GLU A 86 10.82 44.29 27.78
C GLU A 86 9.99 44.27 29.07
N GLU A 87 10.69 44.06 30.18
CA GLU A 87 10.17 44.06 31.54
C GLU A 87 10.88 45.17 32.32
N TYR A 88 10.11 46.15 32.76
CA TYR A 88 10.49 47.10 33.80
C TYR A 88 9.83 46.63 35.10
N ASP A 89 10.40 46.93 36.27
CA ASP A 89 10.05 46.37 37.59
C ASP A 89 8.54 46.06 37.80
N ASP A 90 7.65 46.97 37.37
CA ASP A 90 6.19 46.84 37.48
C ASP A 90 5.44 46.94 36.12
N ILE A 91 6.13 47.01 34.98
CA ILE A 91 5.49 47.18 33.66
C ILE A 91 6.12 46.25 32.62
N ALA A 92 5.31 45.36 32.05
CA ALA A 92 5.70 44.56 30.89
C ALA A 92 5.15 45.18 29.61
N VAL A 93 6.05 45.50 28.69
CA VAL A 93 5.70 46.10 27.40
C VAL A 93 5.87 45.07 26.29
N TYR A 94 4.80 44.82 25.56
CA TYR A 94 4.82 43.99 24.36
C TYR A 94 5.27 44.84 23.17
N LYS A 95 6.03 44.23 22.26
CA LYS A 95 6.47 44.86 21.01
C LYS A 95 6.05 44.00 19.81
N PRO A 96 5.85 44.62 18.63
CA PRO A 96 5.59 43.87 17.41
C PRO A 96 6.74 42.91 17.08
N LYS A 97 6.40 41.64 16.86
CA LYS A 97 7.29 40.59 16.38
C LYS A 97 6.74 40.04 15.06
N PRO A 98 7.57 39.83 14.03
CA PRO A 98 7.09 39.32 12.75
C PRO A 98 6.43 37.94 12.91
N CYS A 99 5.38 37.71 12.14
CA CYS A 99 4.73 36.41 12.05
C CYS A 99 5.73 35.33 11.63
N ILE A 100 5.59 34.15 12.23
CA ILE A 100 6.40 33.00 11.83
C ILE A 100 6.01 32.53 10.42
N PRO A 101 6.93 31.90 9.67
CA PRO A 101 6.61 31.33 8.36
C PRO A 101 5.37 30.40 8.41
N GLY A 102 4.58 30.40 7.34
CA GLY A 102 3.30 29.68 7.27
C GLY A 102 2.12 30.38 7.97
N THR A 103 2.34 31.52 8.62
CA THR A 103 1.29 32.33 9.25
C THR A 103 1.24 33.74 8.66
N HIS A 104 0.11 34.42 8.81
CA HIS A 104 -0.05 35.80 8.39
C HIS A 104 -0.86 36.64 9.38
N GLN A 105 -0.79 37.95 9.22
CA GLN A 105 -1.69 38.90 9.87
C GLN A 105 -1.98 40.08 8.95
N VAL A 106 -3.20 40.15 8.40
CA VAL A 106 -3.58 41.15 7.40
C VAL A 106 -3.85 42.53 8.02
N ASN A 107 -4.48 42.54 9.20
CA ASN A 107 -4.92 43.77 9.85
C ASN A 107 -4.09 44.09 11.09
N ARG A 108 -4.01 45.38 11.41
CA ARG A 108 -3.47 45.84 12.71
C ARG A 108 -4.32 45.23 13.83
N SER A 109 -3.69 44.44 14.69
CA SER A 109 -4.40 43.65 15.71
C SER A 109 -3.48 43.38 16.91
N PHE A 110 -4.11 43.11 18.06
CA PHE A 110 -3.45 42.68 19.29
C PHE A 110 -3.29 41.14 19.35
N GLY A 111 -3.97 40.41 18.47
CA GLY A 111 -4.03 38.95 18.43
C GLY A 111 -2.82 38.28 17.76
N PRO A 112 -2.81 36.93 17.72
CA PRO A 112 -1.76 36.15 17.08
C PRO A 112 -1.85 36.16 15.56
N CYS A 113 -0.78 35.68 14.92
CA CYS A 113 -0.79 35.37 13.50
C CYS A 113 -1.62 34.11 13.21
N VAL A 114 -2.42 34.17 12.16
CA VAL A 114 -3.30 33.10 11.68
C VAL A 114 -2.55 32.21 10.70
N ILE A 115 -2.82 30.90 10.66
CA ILE A 115 -2.18 30.02 9.66
C ILE A 115 -2.67 30.31 8.24
N CYS A 116 -1.78 30.16 7.26
CA CYS A 116 -2.19 30.20 5.86
C CYS A 116 -3.15 29.04 5.53
N PRO A 117 -4.26 29.30 4.84
CA PRO A 117 -5.17 28.26 4.42
C PRO A 117 -4.53 27.35 3.36
N PRO A 118 -5.07 26.13 3.16
CA PRO A 118 -4.55 25.19 2.18
C PRO A 118 -4.57 25.76 0.77
N GLY A 119 -3.54 25.46 -0.03
CA GLY A 119 -3.35 26.06 -1.34
C GLY A 119 -2.69 27.45 -1.31
N TRP A 120 -2.36 27.98 -0.13
CA TRP A 120 -1.64 29.23 0.07
C TRP A 120 -0.36 28.99 0.89
N LYS A 121 0.63 29.87 0.71
CA LYS A 121 1.92 29.80 1.39
C LYS A 121 2.38 31.17 1.90
N ASN A 122 3.20 31.18 2.95
CA ASN A 122 3.92 32.37 3.39
C ASN A 122 5.33 31.97 3.86
N ASP A 123 6.36 32.51 3.22
CA ASP A 123 7.76 32.22 3.53
C ASP A 123 8.30 32.99 4.76
N GLY A 124 7.47 33.87 5.35
CA GLY A 124 7.82 34.70 6.50
C GLY A 124 8.54 36.00 6.13
N SER A 125 8.73 36.31 4.84
CA SER A 125 9.41 37.54 4.39
C SER A 125 8.55 38.80 4.54
N ALA A 126 7.23 38.67 4.37
CA ALA A 126 6.28 39.77 4.56
C ALA A 126 5.38 39.57 5.78
N GLY A 127 4.98 38.35 6.13
CA GLY A 127 4.05 38.07 7.24
C GLY A 127 2.63 38.64 7.05
N GLU A 128 2.41 39.58 6.12
CA GLU A 128 1.16 40.32 5.95
C GLU A 128 0.11 39.53 5.18
N ILE A 129 0.51 38.76 4.17
CA ILE A 129 -0.41 38.11 3.21
C ILE A 129 0.11 36.71 2.85
N CYS A 130 -0.80 35.74 2.72
CA CYS A 130 -0.49 34.45 2.13
C CYS A 130 -0.57 34.54 0.60
N VAL A 131 0.40 33.97 -0.09
CA VAL A 131 0.45 33.92 -1.56
C VAL A 131 -0.12 32.59 -2.03
N ARG A 132 -0.97 32.62 -3.06
CA ARG A 132 -1.54 31.39 -3.63
C ARG A 132 -0.45 30.56 -4.28
N CYS A 133 -0.47 29.25 -4.05
CA CYS A 133 0.45 28.32 -4.67
C CYS A 133 0.12 28.11 -6.15
N ALA A 134 1.14 27.75 -6.94
CA ALA A 134 0.95 27.46 -8.36
C ALA A 134 -0.12 26.37 -8.53
N THR A 135 -1.01 26.55 -9.51
CA THR A 135 -2.10 25.60 -9.81
C THR A 135 -1.63 24.38 -10.60
N ASN A 136 -0.35 24.03 -10.52
CA ASN A 136 0.16 22.85 -11.22
C ASN A 136 -0.27 21.60 -10.46
N HIS A 137 -0.71 20.56 -11.17
CA HIS A 137 -1.18 19.31 -10.55
C HIS A 137 -0.09 18.52 -9.79
N THR A 138 1.17 18.93 -9.87
CA THR A 138 2.31 18.25 -9.25
C THR A 138 2.78 18.88 -7.94
N SER A 139 2.47 20.15 -7.67
CA SER A 139 2.82 20.84 -6.43
C SER A 139 1.60 21.13 -5.57
N TRP A 140 1.73 20.94 -4.27
CA TRP A 140 0.65 21.18 -3.30
C TRP A 140 1.15 22.00 -2.10
N CYS A 141 0.26 22.82 -1.56
CA CYS A 141 0.48 23.57 -0.33
C CYS A 141 -0.49 23.10 0.76
N PHE A 142 0.08 22.47 1.78
CA PHE A 142 -0.62 22.07 2.99
C PHE A 142 -1.02 23.30 3.83
N GLY A 143 -1.88 23.12 4.83
CA GLY A 143 -2.15 24.18 5.80
C GLY A 143 -0.86 24.66 6.48
N ALA A 144 -0.74 25.97 6.69
CA ALA A 144 0.48 26.62 7.17
C ALA A 144 1.74 26.37 6.31
N ALA A 145 1.58 26.15 4.99
CA ALA A 145 2.72 25.93 4.10
C ALA A 145 3.65 27.14 4.01
N ILE A 146 4.94 26.85 4.01
CA ILE A 146 6.01 27.84 3.81
C ILE A 146 6.40 27.90 2.32
N HIS A 147 6.46 26.72 1.70
CA HIS A 147 6.77 26.54 0.29
C HIS A 147 5.85 25.48 -0.33
N GLU A 148 5.79 25.52 -1.66
CA GLU A 148 5.16 24.46 -2.45
C GLU A 148 5.98 23.18 -2.36
N ILE A 149 5.29 22.06 -2.13
CA ILE A 149 5.90 20.74 -2.06
C ILE A 149 5.47 19.96 -3.30
N ASP A 150 6.44 19.38 -4.01
CA ASP A 150 6.18 18.42 -5.07
C ASP A 150 5.71 17.10 -4.47
N VAL A 151 4.44 16.76 -4.71
CA VAL A 151 3.78 15.57 -4.14
C VAL A 151 3.99 14.32 -5.00
N THR A 152 4.55 14.44 -6.20
CA THR A 152 4.76 13.28 -7.10
C THR A 152 5.63 12.20 -6.49
N ASN A 153 6.58 12.59 -5.62
CA ASN A 153 7.48 11.67 -4.91
C ASN A 153 7.00 11.26 -3.51
N ILE A 154 5.83 11.76 -3.08
CA ILE A 154 5.25 11.55 -1.76
C ILE A 154 4.00 10.68 -1.91
N THR A 155 4.21 9.44 -2.33
CA THR A 155 3.14 8.46 -2.48
C THR A 155 3.21 7.42 -1.36
N SER A 156 2.03 6.97 -0.94
CA SER A 156 1.90 5.72 -0.18
C SER A 156 2.03 4.55 -1.16
N TYR A 157 2.80 3.55 -0.77
CA TYR A 157 2.91 2.30 -1.51
C TYR A 157 3.16 1.18 -0.52
N ASP A 158 2.60 0.02 -0.83
CA ASP A 158 2.83 -1.21 -0.09
C ASP A 158 3.26 -2.29 -1.09
N GLN A 159 4.21 -3.12 -0.69
CA GLN A 159 4.69 -4.25 -1.48
C GLN A 159 3.85 -5.51 -1.26
N ALA A 160 2.85 -5.44 -0.38
CA ALA A 160 1.93 -6.52 -0.12
C ALA A 160 0.96 -6.72 -1.30
N ASN A 161 1.27 -7.70 -2.16
CA ASN A 161 0.29 -8.19 -3.11
C ASN A 161 -0.65 -9.18 -2.41
N PRO A 162 -1.97 -9.09 -2.66
CA PRO A 162 -2.90 -10.10 -2.17
C PRO A 162 -2.50 -11.46 -2.72
N TYR A 163 -2.55 -12.49 -1.87
CA TYR A 163 -2.28 -13.85 -2.30
C TYR A 163 -3.41 -14.31 -3.25
N PRO A 164 -3.10 -14.90 -4.41
CA PRO A 164 -4.12 -15.24 -5.40
C PRO A 164 -5.10 -16.29 -4.87
N GLU A 165 -6.31 -16.31 -5.43
CA GLU A 165 -7.27 -17.38 -5.19
C GLU A 165 -6.88 -18.65 -5.96
N SER A 166 -7.23 -19.81 -5.41
CA SER A 166 -7.07 -21.08 -6.13
C SER A 166 -7.91 -21.08 -7.42
N PRO A 167 -7.47 -21.77 -8.48
CA PRO A 167 -8.29 -22.00 -9.65
C PRO A 167 -9.53 -22.84 -9.28
N TYR A 168 -10.61 -22.65 -10.03
CA TYR A 168 -11.89 -23.30 -9.77
C TYR A 168 -11.84 -24.83 -9.83
N ALA A 169 -11.02 -25.38 -10.74
CA ALA A 169 -10.80 -26.80 -10.86
C ALA A 169 -9.52 -27.21 -10.12
N THR A 170 -9.65 -28.16 -9.19
CA THR A 170 -8.53 -28.66 -8.37
C THR A 170 -8.16 -30.11 -8.68
N GLU A 171 -8.70 -30.69 -9.75
CA GLU A 171 -8.38 -32.03 -10.22
C GLU A 171 -7.81 -31.96 -11.63
N PHE A 172 -6.65 -32.58 -11.85
CA PHE A 172 -5.95 -32.51 -13.13
C PHE A 172 -6.75 -33.11 -14.29
N ASP A 173 -7.46 -34.22 -14.05
CA ASP A 173 -8.27 -34.88 -15.08
C ASP A 173 -9.39 -33.98 -15.60
N ASP A 174 -10.06 -33.25 -14.69
CA ASP A 174 -11.10 -32.28 -15.04
C ASP A 174 -10.51 -31.10 -15.80
N ILE A 175 -9.35 -30.58 -15.36
CA ILE A 175 -8.64 -29.51 -16.06
C ILE A 175 -8.24 -29.94 -17.47
N LEU A 176 -7.73 -31.17 -17.62
CA LEU A 176 -7.34 -31.73 -18.91
C LEU A 176 -8.56 -31.86 -19.83
N LEU A 177 -9.67 -32.42 -19.33
CA LEU A 177 -10.91 -32.56 -20.08
C LEU A 177 -11.48 -31.19 -20.48
N GLN A 178 -11.53 -30.24 -19.55
CA GLN A 178 -11.98 -28.88 -19.81
C GLN A 178 -11.15 -28.24 -20.93
N ASN A 179 -9.81 -28.30 -20.86
CA ASN A 179 -8.96 -27.75 -21.92
C ASN A 179 -9.13 -28.44 -23.28
N ILE A 180 -9.37 -29.75 -23.29
CA ILE A 180 -9.61 -30.50 -24.53
C ILE A 180 -10.90 -30.04 -25.23
N PHE A 181 -11.98 -29.82 -24.46
CA PHE A 181 -13.31 -29.51 -25.00
C PHE A 181 -13.63 -28.01 -25.04
N GLN A 182 -12.81 -27.16 -24.42
CA GLN A 182 -13.02 -25.72 -24.44
C GLN A 182 -12.64 -25.12 -25.79
N LEU A 183 -13.61 -24.44 -26.40
CA LEU A 183 -13.47 -23.75 -27.68
C LEU A 183 -13.64 -22.25 -27.44
N SER A 184 -12.52 -21.55 -27.20
CA SER A 184 -12.52 -20.10 -27.05
C SER A 184 -12.32 -19.43 -28.41
N ILE A 185 -13.36 -18.75 -28.89
CA ILE A 185 -13.37 -18.02 -30.18
C ILE A 185 -12.90 -16.56 -30.00
N ILE A 186 -12.50 -16.18 -28.77
CA ILE A 186 -12.24 -14.78 -28.41
C ILE A 186 -11.03 -14.21 -29.18
N THR A 187 -10.00 -15.03 -29.42
CA THR A 187 -8.84 -14.64 -30.25
C THR A 187 -8.43 -15.77 -31.20
N VAL A 188 -7.80 -15.41 -32.33
CA VAL A 188 -7.26 -16.38 -33.29
C VAL A 188 -6.21 -17.28 -32.63
N HIS A 189 -5.43 -16.72 -31.71
CA HIS A 189 -4.46 -17.48 -30.93
C HIS A 189 -5.13 -18.60 -30.12
N CYS A 190 -6.25 -18.30 -29.47
CA CYS A 190 -7.00 -19.26 -28.67
C CYS A 190 -7.68 -20.36 -29.49
N LEU A 191 -8.17 -20.00 -30.67
CA LEU A 191 -8.72 -20.98 -31.60
C LEU A 191 -7.64 -21.98 -32.06
N LEU A 192 -6.43 -21.50 -32.32
CA LEU A 192 -5.30 -22.34 -32.75
C LEU A 192 -4.69 -23.20 -31.63
N LEU A 193 -4.87 -22.81 -30.37
CA LEU A 193 -4.46 -23.60 -29.20
C LEU A 193 -5.47 -24.70 -28.85
N SER A 194 -6.74 -24.55 -29.27
CA SER A 194 -7.82 -25.47 -28.91
C SER A 194 -7.65 -26.86 -29.54
N PRO A 195 -7.57 -27.95 -28.75
CA PRO A 195 -7.45 -29.31 -29.27
C PRO A 195 -8.66 -29.72 -30.12
N ILE A 196 -9.87 -29.36 -29.69
CA ILE A 196 -11.09 -29.68 -30.43
C ILE A 196 -11.13 -29.04 -31.81
N PHE A 197 -10.59 -27.82 -31.98
CA PHE A 197 -10.46 -27.20 -33.30
C PHE A 197 -9.63 -28.06 -34.25
N TRP A 198 -8.47 -28.54 -33.82
CA TRP A 198 -7.62 -29.42 -34.64
C TRP A 198 -8.25 -30.79 -34.90
N THR A 199 -9.02 -31.34 -33.95
CA THR A 199 -9.79 -32.55 -34.23
C THR A 199 -10.86 -32.34 -35.29
N CYS A 200 -11.58 -31.21 -35.26
CA CYS A 200 -12.56 -30.87 -36.30
C CYS A 200 -11.88 -30.68 -37.67
N VAL A 201 -10.72 -30.03 -37.71
CA VAL A 201 -9.91 -29.88 -38.94
C VAL A 201 -9.46 -31.25 -39.46
N ALA A 202 -9.02 -32.15 -38.57
CA ALA A 202 -8.59 -33.49 -38.93
C ALA A 202 -9.76 -34.34 -39.48
N ILE A 203 -10.94 -34.28 -38.83
CA ILE A 203 -12.17 -34.92 -39.31
C ILE A 203 -12.59 -34.36 -40.67
N GLY A 204 -12.63 -33.02 -40.80
CA GLY A 204 -13.03 -32.33 -42.02
C GLY A 204 -12.09 -32.62 -43.20
N GLY A 205 -10.78 -32.56 -42.98
CA GLY A 205 -9.76 -32.90 -43.97
C GLY A 205 -9.89 -34.36 -44.41
N SER A 206 -10.16 -35.27 -43.48
CA SER A 206 -10.35 -36.68 -43.80
C SER A 206 -11.65 -36.95 -44.56
N LEU A 207 -12.75 -36.24 -44.25
CA LEU A 207 -14.00 -36.25 -45.04
C LEU A 207 -13.78 -35.76 -46.47
N ILE A 208 -12.99 -34.69 -46.66
CA ILE A 208 -12.65 -34.16 -47.99
C ILE A 208 -11.86 -35.20 -48.80
N ILE A 209 -10.83 -35.82 -48.21
CA ILE A 209 -10.05 -36.89 -48.84
C ILE A 209 -10.97 -38.02 -49.29
N PHE A 210 -11.95 -38.40 -48.48
CA PHE A 210 -12.92 -39.42 -48.84
C PHE A 210 -13.86 -39.04 -49.97
N ILE A 211 -14.38 -37.81 -49.98
CA ILE A 211 -15.19 -37.32 -51.08
C ILE A 211 -14.38 -37.36 -52.38
N ILE A 212 -13.10 -36.95 -52.35
CA ILE A 212 -12.19 -37.02 -53.49
C ILE A 212 -12.00 -38.48 -53.95
N ILE A 213 -11.75 -39.41 -53.04
CA ILE A 213 -11.59 -40.84 -53.35
C ILE A 213 -12.89 -41.41 -53.96
N LYS A 214 -14.06 -41.12 -53.39
CA LYS A 214 -15.37 -41.53 -53.92
C LYS A 214 -15.61 -41.00 -55.34
N ILE A 215 -15.33 -39.72 -55.58
CA ILE A 215 -15.48 -39.10 -56.91
C ILE A 215 -14.51 -39.72 -57.91
N LEU A 216 -13.26 -39.97 -57.52
CA LEU A 216 -12.25 -40.64 -58.35
C LEU A 216 -12.63 -42.09 -58.67
N SER A 217 -13.23 -42.81 -57.71
CA SER A 217 -13.73 -44.18 -57.88
C SER A 217 -14.89 -44.25 -58.90
N CYS A 218 -15.77 -43.24 -58.91
CA CYS A 218 -16.87 -43.15 -59.89
C CYS A 218 -16.40 -42.76 -61.31
N ARG A 219 -15.22 -42.16 -61.49
CA ARG A 219 -14.64 -41.83 -62.81
C ARG A 219 -13.62 -42.89 -63.24
N SER A 220 -14.04 -43.85 -64.07
CA SER A 220 -13.26 -45.05 -64.45
C SER A 220 -11.90 -44.83 -65.16
N LYS A 221 -11.53 -43.58 -65.51
CA LYS A 221 -10.29 -43.27 -66.25
C LYS A 221 -9.05 -43.00 -65.38
N SER A 222 -9.13 -43.08 -64.05
CA SER A 222 -8.04 -42.69 -63.15
C SER A 222 -7.40 -43.85 -62.35
N LYS A 223 -7.27 -45.05 -62.93
CA LYS A 223 -6.70 -46.24 -62.24
C LYS A 223 -5.28 -46.07 -61.70
N LYS A 224 -4.44 -45.21 -62.31
CA LYS A 224 -3.07 -44.94 -61.82
C LYS A 224 -3.08 -44.15 -60.50
N THR A 225 -3.87 -43.07 -60.44
CA THR A 225 -3.98 -42.20 -59.27
C THR A 225 -4.69 -42.89 -58.12
N GLN A 226 -5.69 -43.73 -58.42
CA GLN A 226 -6.35 -44.59 -57.44
C GLN A 226 -5.37 -45.57 -56.78
N ARG A 227 -4.60 -46.32 -57.57
CA ARG A 227 -3.58 -47.26 -57.04
C ARG A 227 -2.48 -46.56 -56.23
N PHE A 228 -2.12 -45.33 -56.60
CA PHE A 228 -1.13 -44.54 -55.86
C PHE A 228 -1.68 -44.11 -54.49
N LEU A 229 -2.93 -43.61 -54.44
CA LEU A 229 -3.61 -43.27 -53.19
C LEU A 229 -3.85 -44.50 -52.30
N GLU A 230 -4.32 -45.62 -52.87
CA GLU A 230 -4.48 -46.90 -52.15
C GLU A 230 -3.16 -47.39 -51.56
N LYS A 231 -2.03 -47.19 -52.26
CA LYS A 231 -0.71 -47.61 -51.76
C LYS A 231 -0.20 -46.75 -50.61
N ILE A 232 -0.49 -45.45 -50.60
CA ILE A 232 -0.12 -44.53 -49.50
C ILE A 232 -1.03 -44.73 -48.29
N LEU A 233 -2.33 -44.91 -48.52
CA LEU A 233 -3.36 -45.02 -47.50
C LEU A 233 -3.67 -46.49 -47.11
N SER A 234 -2.87 -47.47 -47.53
CA SER A 234 -2.97 -48.84 -47.03
C SER A 234 -2.32 -49.00 -45.65
N HIS A 235 -1.48 -48.05 -45.24
CA HIS A 235 -0.75 -48.08 -43.95
C HIS A 235 -1.44 -47.28 -42.85
N CYS A 236 -2.30 -46.34 -43.21
CA CYS A 236 -3.33 -45.85 -42.31
C CYS A 236 -4.53 -46.76 -42.56
N ASP A 237 -5.20 -47.30 -41.54
CA ASP A 237 -6.34 -48.23 -41.67
C ASP A 237 -7.63 -47.54 -42.20
N VAL A 238 -7.44 -46.61 -43.14
CA VAL A 238 -8.42 -45.82 -43.86
C VAL A 238 -8.82 -46.56 -45.13
N ILE A 239 -8.02 -47.49 -45.67
CA ILE A 239 -8.36 -48.21 -46.92
C ILE A 239 -8.08 -49.72 -46.80
N GLY A 240 -8.77 -50.38 -45.86
CA GLY A 240 -8.99 -51.84 -45.87
C GLY A 240 -10.44 -52.14 -46.28
N GLU A 241 -10.63 -52.78 -47.43
CA GLU A 241 -11.89 -53.38 -47.96
C GLU A 241 -13.21 -52.76 -47.47
N GLY A 242 -13.45 -51.47 -47.74
CA GLY A 242 -14.79 -50.86 -47.72
C GLY A 242 -15.61 -50.88 -46.43
N LYS A 243 -15.16 -51.53 -45.35
CA LYS A 243 -15.95 -51.78 -44.12
C LYS A 243 -15.49 -51.00 -42.89
N TYR A 244 -14.27 -50.46 -42.85
CA TYR A 244 -13.71 -49.86 -41.63
C TYR A 244 -13.27 -48.38 -41.74
N TRP A 245 -13.79 -47.63 -42.73
CA TRP A 245 -13.41 -46.23 -42.95
C TRP A 245 -13.71 -45.30 -41.76
N LEU A 246 -14.81 -45.56 -41.06
CA LEU A 246 -15.18 -44.82 -39.85
C LEU A 246 -14.16 -45.04 -38.71
N GLY A 247 -13.56 -46.23 -38.63
CA GLY A 247 -12.52 -46.57 -37.65
C GLY A 247 -11.23 -45.79 -37.87
N GLY A 248 -10.77 -45.71 -39.13
CA GLY A 248 -9.59 -44.92 -39.51
C GLY A 248 -9.73 -43.41 -39.32
N LEU A 249 -10.95 -42.87 -39.46
CA LEU A 249 -11.25 -41.46 -39.14
C LEU A 249 -11.18 -41.17 -37.65
N ILE A 250 -11.80 -42.06 -36.86
CA ILE A 250 -11.82 -41.95 -35.41
C ILE A 250 -10.41 -42.09 -34.87
N SER A 251 -9.59 -42.99 -35.42
CA SER A 251 -8.20 -43.19 -34.97
C SER A 251 -7.31 -41.97 -35.17
N LEU A 252 -7.40 -41.29 -36.33
CA LEU A 252 -6.65 -40.07 -36.59
C LEU A 252 -7.09 -38.92 -35.67
N SER A 253 -8.39 -38.81 -35.41
CA SER A 253 -8.96 -37.80 -34.51
C SER A 253 -8.50 -38.01 -33.06
N LEU A 254 -8.49 -39.28 -32.62
CA LEU A 254 -8.01 -39.67 -31.29
C LEU A 254 -6.50 -39.46 -31.13
N LEU A 255 -5.71 -39.71 -32.18
CA LEU A 255 -4.27 -39.43 -32.18
C LEU A 255 -3.98 -37.93 -31.96
N VAL A 256 -4.73 -37.06 -32.64
CA VAL A 256 -4.63 -35.60 -32.44
C VAL A 256 -4.92 -35.25 -30.97
N LEU A 257 -5.98 -35.79 -30.38
CA LEU A 257 -6.29 -35.58 -28.96
C LEU A 257 -5.16 -36.03 -28.02
N ILE A 258 -4.56 -37.19 -28.27
CA ILE A 258 -3.43 -37.70 -27.45
C ILE A 258 -2.23 -36.76 -27.53
N ILE A 259 -1.86 -36.28 -28.73
CA ILE A 259 -0.74 -35.35 -28.90
C ILE A 259 -0.97 -34.05 -28.14
N PHE A 260 -2.18 -33.48 -28.25
CA PHE A 260 -2.53 -32.26 -27.53
C PHE A 260 -2.58 -32.46 -26.01
N ALA A 261 -3.11 -33.60 -25.54
CA ALA A 261 -3.10 -33.95 -24.12
C ALA A 261 -1.66 -34.02 -23.59
N CYS A 262 -0.76 -34.74 -24.27
CA CYS A 262 0.66 -34.81 -23.88
C CYS A 262 1.33 -33.43 -23.86
N LYS A 263 1.08 -32.60 -24.88
CA LYS A 263 1.65 -31.24 -24.95
C LYS A 263 1.14 -30.38 -23.79
N PHE A 264 -0.16 -30.41 -23.52
CA PHE A 264 -0.78 -29.68 -22.42
C PHE A 264 -0.21 -30.13 -21.07
N SER A 265 -0.11 -31.44 -20.82
CA SER A 265 0.43 -31.99 -19.57
C SER A 265 1.86 -31.55 -19.27
N ILE A 266 2.72 -31.52 -20.29
CA ILE A 266 4.10 -31.02 -20.15
C ILE A 266 4.08 -29.54 -19.80
N SER A 267 3.33 -28.74 -20.55
CA SER A 267 3.21 -27.31 -20.31
C SER A 267 2.60 -26.97 -18.94
N PHE A 268 1.58 -27.70 -18.50
CA PHE A 268 0.93 -27.53 -17.21
C PHE A 268 1.89 -27.80 -16.04
N SER A 269 2.82 -28.75 -16.20
CA SER A 269 3.86 -29.01 -15.20
C SER A 269 4.80 -27.82 -14.98
N TYR A 270 5.00 -26.98 -15.99
CA TYR A 270 5.84 -25.77 -15.91
C TYR A 270 5.10 -24.54 -15.36
N LEU A 271 3.78 -24.62 -15.16
CA LEU A 271 2.97 -23.54 -14.57
C LEU A 271 3.03 -23.53 -13.02
N TYR A 272 4.16 -23.94 -12.45
CA TYR A 272 4.41 -24.00 -11.02
C TYR A 272 5.91 -23.79 -10.70
N PRO A 273 6.28 -23.01 -9.68
CA PRO A 273 5.42 -22.25 -8.76
C PRO A 273 4.91 -20.92 -9.36
N ILE A 274 3.97 -20.25 -8.69
CA ILE A 274 3.32 -19.03 -9.24
C ILE A 274 4.28 -17.86 -9.25
N GLU A 275 5.15 -17.80 -8.25
CA GLU A 275 6.10 -16.72 -8.02
C GLU A 275 7.21 -16.64 -9.07
N GLU A 276 7.45 -17.73 -9.81
CA GLU A 276 8.48 -17.81 -10.86
C GLU A 276 7.89 -17.73 -12.28
N THR A 277 6.56 -17.86 -12.43
CA THR A 277 5.91 -17.92 -13.75
C THR A 277 5.38 -16.56 -14.18
N SER A 278 5.82 -16.10 -15.34
CA SER A 278 5.37 -14.85 -15.93
C SER A 278 3.96 -14.97 -16.55
N LEU A 279 3.25 -13.83 -16.66
CA LEU A 279 1.91 -13.78 -17.26
C LEU A 279 1.89 -14.34 -18.71
N ASN A 280 2.94 -14.05 -19.48
CA ASN A 280 3.07 -14.49 -20.87
C ASN A 280 3.21 -16.01 -21.00
N GLU A 281 3.89 -16.66 -20.04
CA GLU A 281 4.03 -18.11 -20.01
C GLU A 281 2.68 -18.79 -19.72
N ARG A 282 1.85 -18.19 -18.85
CA ARG A 282 0.49 -18.70 -18.55
C ARG A 282 -0.42 -18.63 -19.78
N GLN A 283 -0.41 -17.48 -20.46
CA GLN A 283 -1.15 -17.25 -21.71
C GLN A 283 -0.71 -18.15 -22.87
N GLY A 284 0.55 -18.61 -22.87
CA GLY A 284 1.07 -19.51 -23.89
C GLY A 284 0.56 -20.96 -23.77
N VAL A 285 0.05 -21.36 -22.60
CA VAL A 285 -0.37 -22.74 -22.33
C VAL A 285 -1.88 -22.91 -22.47
N SER A 286 -2.66 -21.95 -22.00
CA SER A 286 -4.11 -21.97 -22.10
C SER A 286 -4.67 -20.56 -22.32
N CYS A 287 -5.90 -20.49 -22.80
CA CYS A 287 -6.63 -19.23 -22.96
C CYS A 287 -7.40 -18.79 -21.72
N ASP A 288 -7.20 -19.50 -20.62
CA ASP A 288 -7.69 -19.14 -19.31
C ASP A 288 -6.50 -18.62 -18.49
N ASP A 289 -6.47 -17.31 -18.25
CA ASP A 289 -5.43 -16.64 -17.45
C ASP A 289 -5.44 -17.11 -15.98
N SER A 290 -6.53 -17.74 -15.52
CA SER A 290 -6.66 -18.31 -14.18
C SER A 290 -6.09 -19.73 -14.07
N LEU A 291 -5.61 -20.31 -15.17
CA LEU A 291 -5.11 -21.69 -15.18
C LEU A 291 -3.63 -21.76 -14.80
N PHE A 292 -3.36 -22.36 -13.64
CA PHE A 292 -2.01 -22.65 -13.16
C PHE A 292 -2.01 -23.90 -12.28
N ASN A 293 -0.88 -24.60 -12.18
CA ASN A 293 -0.79 -25.85 -11.44
C ASN A 293 -0.55 -25.60 -9.94
N ALA A 294 -1.39 -24.80 -9.29
CA ALA A 294 -1.25 -24.51 -7.86
C ALA A 294 -2.60 -24.39 -7.16
N LYS A 295 -2.69 -25.06 -6.01
CA LYS A 295 -3.73 -24.91 -5.01
C LYS A 295 -3.18 -24.01 -3.91
N LEU A 296 -3.94 -22.98 -3.59
CA LEU A 296 -3.58 -21.90 -2.69
C LEU A 296 -4.54 -21.90 -1.51
N THR A 297 -4.00 -21.97 -0.29
CA THR A 297 -4.80 -21.78 0.92
C THR A 297 -4.13 -20.76 1.82
N SER A 298 -4.93 -19.81 2.33
CA SER A 298 -4.48 -18.79 3.27
C SER A 298 -5.15 -19.04 4.63
N SER A 299 -4.37 -18.96 5.70
CA SER A 299 -4.86 -19.12 7.06
C SER A 299 -4.17 -18.14 8.00
N LEU A 300 -4.91 -17.68 9.01
CA LEU A 300 -4.33 -16.93 10.13
C LEU A 300 -3.94 -17.93 11.23
N GLN A 301 -2.68 -17.88 11.66
CA GLN A 301 -2.16 -18.75 12.70
C GLN A 301 -1.64 -17.93 13.87
N LEU A 302 -1.82 -18.42 15.09
CA LEU A 302 -1.35 -17.74 16.30
C LEU A 302 0.17 -17.83 16.39
N LEU A 303 0.84 -16.72 16.71
CA LEU A 303 2.29 -16.68 16.86
C LEU A 303 2.78 -17.52 18.06
N SER A 304 1.89 -17.77 19.03
CA SER A 304 2.15 -18.48 20.28
C SER A 304 2.14 -20.01 20.16
N THR A 305 1.64 -20.57 19.04
CA THR A 305 1.62 -22.02 18.84
C THR A 305 3.02 -22.55 18.54
N LEU A 306 3.30 -23.79 18.96
CA LEU A 306 4.58 -24.44 18.69
C LEU A 306 4.79 -24.55 17.18
N LYS A 307 5.86 -23.94 16.68
CA LYS A 307 6.20 -23.94 15.25
C LYS A 307 6.79 -25.30 14.87
N HIS A 308 6.40 -25.79 13.69
CA HIS A 308 7.05 -26.96 13.10
C HIS A 308 8.55 -26.69 12.90
N GLU A 309 9.37 -27.73 13.01
CA GLU A 309 10.84 -27.59 12.91
C GLU A 309 11.28 -26.97 11.58
N ASP A 310 10.55 -27.27 10.50
CA ASP A 310 10.81 -26.76 9.15
C ASP A 310 10.50 -25.26 9.01
N GLU A 311 9.64 -24.70 9.85
CA GLU A 311 9.26 -23.28 9.81
C GLU A 311 10.16 -22.39 10.67
N LYS A 312 10.83 -22.96 11.69
CA LYS A 312 11.72 -22.18 12.58
C LYS A 312 12.76 -21.33 11.82
N PRO A 313 13.42 -21.83 10.76
CA PRO A 313 14.42 -21.07 10.04
C PRO A 313 13.89 -19.77 9.42
N ILE A 314 12.67 -19.76 8.87
CA ILE A 314 12.11 -18.54 8.27
C ILE A 314 11.75 -17.49 9.34
N PHE A 315 11.25 -17.94 10.50
CA PHE A 315 11.01 -17.04 11.63
C PHE A 315 12.31 -16.46 12.20
N ASP A 316 13.37 -17.25 12.27
CA ASP A 316 14.69 -16.77 12.71
C ASP A 316 15.27 -15.74 11.74
N LEU A 317 15.10 -15.95 10.43
CA LEU A 317 15.51 -14.97 9.42
C LEU A 317 14.71 -13.67 9.54
N LEU A 318 13.38 -13.74 9.66
CA LEU A 318 12.52 -12.57 9.85
C LEU A 318 12.89 -11.79 11.12
N SER A 319 13.24 -12.50 12.19
CA SER A 319 13.62 -11.90 13.49
C SER A 319 15.03 -11.32 13.49
N LYS A 320 15.90 -11.71 12.54
CA LYS A 320 17.24 -11.14 12.35
C LYS A 320 17.27 -10.03 11.31
N GLN A 321 16.18 -9.80 10.59
CA GLN A 321 16.13 -8.80 9.54
C GLN A 321 16.22 -7.39 10.13
N ASN A 322 17.20 -6.63 9.64
CA ASN A 322 17.45 -5.25 10.05
C ASN A 322 16.41 -4.31 9.41
N ILE A 323 15.47 -3.81 10.21
CA ILE A 323 14.44 -2.87 9.75
C ILE A 323 14.90 -1.43 10.01
N THR A 324 14.90 -0.61 8.96
CA THR A 324 15.11 0.83 9.05
C THR A 324 13.77 1.53 8.98
N MET A 325 13.47 2.34 10.01
CA MET A 325 12.31 3.23 10.00
C MET A 325 12.76 4.61 9.54
N THR A 326 12.01 5.20 8.61
CA THR A 326 12.20 6.57 8.15
C THR A 326 10.93 7.38 8.39
N VAL A 327 11.06 8.49 9.11
CA VAL A 327 10.01 9.46 9.39
C VAL A 327 10.30 10.72 8.60
N GLN A 328 9.37 11.16 7.75
CA GLN A 328 9.47 12.42 7.04
C GLN A 328 8.37 13.36 7.51
N PHE A 329 8.77 14.52 8.01
CA PHE A 329 7.88 15.64 8.28
C PHE A 329 7.91 16.57 7.07
N ILE A 330 6.74 16.79 6.48
CA ILE A 330 6.58 17.46 5.19
C ILE A 330 5.99 18.86 5.41
N SER A 331 6.52 19.84 4.66
CA SER A 331 6.15 21.25 4.78
C SER A 331 6.37 21.74 6.21
N THR A 332 7.63 21.72 6.65
CA THR A 332 8.01 22.16 8.00
C THR A 332 9.33 22.93 8.02
N ASP A 333 9.47 23.78 9.03
CA ASP A 333 10.69 24.55 9.32
C ASP A 333 11.52 23.95 10.47
N TYR A 334 11.13 22.79 11.01
CA TYR A 334 11.99 22.08 11.95
C TYR A 334 13.31 21.69 11.29
N THR A 335 14.42 22.01 11.96
CA THR A 335 15.76 21.56 11.58
C THR A 335 16.20 20.36 12.43
N CYS A 336 17.21 19.62 12.00
CA CYS A 336 17.81 18.50 12.71
C CYS A 336 18.31 18.89 14.11
N LYS A 337 18.64 20.16 14.35
CA LYS A 337 19.00 20.67 15.68
C LYS A 337 17.82 20.69 16.66
N ASN A 338 16.61 20.72 16.14
CA ASN A 338 15.36 20.79 16.90
C ASN A 338 14.82 19.39 17.25
N VAL A 339 15.45 18.33 16.74
CA VAL A 339 14.99 16.95 16.85
C VAL A 339 15.69 16.25 18.01
N SER A 340 14.93 15.56 18.83
CA SER A 340 15.44 14.57 19.78
C SER A 340 14.63 13.29 19.70
N LEU A 341 15.33 12.15 19.72
CA LEU A 341 14.74 10.83 19.63
C LEU A 341 14.98 10.06 20.93
N LEU A 342 13.90 9.65 21.57
CA LEU A 342 13.94 8.84 22.78
C LEU A 342 13.30 7.47 22.49
N GLN A 343 13.92 6.40 22.97
CA GLN A 343 13.28 5.10 23.06
C GLN A 343 12.63 4.96 24.43
N ILE A 344 11.35 4.57 24.45
CA ILE A 344 10.62 4.26 25.66
C ILE A 344 10.71 2.73 25.87
N ARG A 345 11.30 2.30 26.98
CA ARG A 345 11.27 0.89 27.41
C ARG A 345 10.26 0.67 28.53
N ASP A 346 9.94 -0.60 28.80
CA ASP A 346 9.06 -1.01 29.88
C ASP A 346 9.43 -0.33 31.20
N ARG A 347 8.41 0.09 31.96
CA ARG A 347 8.51 0.93 33.19
C ARG A 347 8.85 2.41 32.96
N GLY A 348 8.70 2.92 31.74
CA GLY A 348 8.84 4.36 31.46
C GLY A 348 10.29 4.85 31.41
N LEU A 349 11.26 3.95 31.28
CA LEU A 349 12.66 4.32 31.14
C LEU A 349 12.88 4.94 29.75
N HIS A 350 13.36 6.17 29.73
CA HIS A 350 13.66 6.91 28.50
C HIS A 350 15.16 6.83 28.18
N ILE A 351 15.50 6.11 27.10
CA ILE A 351 16.88 6.01 26.62
C ILE A 351 17.06 6.98 25.46
N PRO A 352 17.91 8.02 25.59
CA PRO A 352 18.22 8.89 24.48
C PRO A 352 18.93 8.11 23.37
N SER A 353 18.39 8.20 22.17
CA SER A 353 19.00 7.58 20.99
C SER A 353 19.83 8.62 20.26
N THR A 354 21.16 8.50 20.34
CA THR A 354 22.09 9.33 19.58
C THR A 354 22.33 8.82 18.16
N ASN A 355 22.01 7.55 17.88
CA ASN A 355 22.28 6.90 16.60
C ASN A 355 21.04 6.98 15.68
N PHE A 356 20.77 8.17 15.15
CA PHE A 356 19.82 8.36 14.04
C PHE A 356 20.44 9.30 13.00
N SER A 357 20.10 9.10 11.73
CA SER A 357 20.45 10.05 10.67
C SER A 357 19.32 11.06 10.52
N CYS A 358 19.69 12.30 10.26
CA CYS A 358 18.75 13.38 10.02
C CYS A 358 19.22 14.20 8.82
N SER A 359 18.30 14.50 7.91
CA SER A 359 18.55 15.34 6.75
C SER A 359 17.39 16.28 6.47
N GLU A 360 17.70 17.44 5.92
CA GLU A 360 16.74 18.47 5.55
C GLU A 360 16.88 18.76 4.06
N THR A 361 15.83 18.50 3.29
CA THR A 361 15.82 18.84 1.87
C THR A 361 14.48 19.48 1.52
N LYS A 362 14.50 20.67 0.92
CA LYS A 362 13.29 21.38 0.43
C LYS A 362 12.13 21.43 1.46
N LYS A 363 12.42 21.74 2.74
CA LYS A 363 11.43 21.78 3.84
C LYS A 363 10.76 20.43 4.15
N ILE A 364 11.45 19.34 3.83
CA ILE A 364 11.15 18.00 4.29
C ILE A 364 12.26 17.61 5.25
N LEU A 365 11.89 17.37 6.50
CA LEU A 365 12.77 16.87 7.55
C LEU A 365 12.67 15.35 7.55
N THR A 366 13.76 14.67 7.20
CA THR A 366 13.83 13.20 7.16
C THR A 366 14.68 12.71 8.32
N ILE A 367 14.13 11.79 9.10
CA ILE A 367 14.78 11.13 10.23
C ILE A 367 14.76 9.64 9.97
N SER A 368 15.92 9.01 9.86
CA SER A 368 16.02 7.56 9.69
C SER A 368 16.75 6.93 10.86
N LYS A 369 16.22 5.80 11.33
CA LYS A 369 16.77 5.05 12.45
C LYS A 369 16.67 3.56 12.18
N LEU A 370 17.79 2.87 12.33
CA LEU A 370 17.79 1.41 12.41
C LEU A 370 17.11 0.99 13.70
N LEU A 371 16.09 0.13 13.60
CA LEU A 371 15.36 -0.36 14.75
C LEU A 371 16.21 -1.44 15.45
N PRO A 372 16.49 -1.31 16.76
CA PRO A 372 17.23 -2.33 17.50
C PRO A 372 16.41 -3.61 17.74
N GLN A 373 15.08 -3.49 17.66
CA GLN A 373 14.10 -4.56 17.88
C GLN A 373 12.87 -4.27 17.01
N HIS A 374 12.16 -5.32 16.59
CA HIS A 374 10.92 -5.22 15.81
C HIS A 374 9.75 -4.63 16.60
N ILE A 375 9.80 -4.70 17.93
CA ILE A 375 8.82 -4.13 18.87
C ILE A 375 9.49 -3.00 19.62
N ILE A 376 8.99 -1.78 19.48
CA ILE A 376 9.63 -0.60 20.06
C ILE A 376 8.66 0.58 20.16
N ASN A 377 8.79 1.34 21.25
CA ASN A 377 8.13 2.63 21.43
C ASN A 377 9.15 3.74 21.26
N LEU A 378 8.92 4.60 20.27
CA LEU A 378 9.78 5.73 19.94
C LEU A 378 9.03 7.04 20.18
N LYS A 379 9.73 8.00 20.78
CA LYS A 379 9.24 9.35 21.02
C LYS A 379 10.16 10.33 20.33
N LEU A 380 9.66 10.91 19.25
CA LEU A 380 10.31 11.98 18.50
C LEU A 380 9.81 13.31 19.06
N THR A 381 10.71 14.09 19.64
CA THR A 381 10.43 15.43 20.14
C THR A 381 11.03 16.45 19.19
N LEU A 382 10.18 17.31 18.66
CA LEU A 382 10.51 18.46 17.83
C LEU A 382 10.32 19.72 18.68
N ASN A 383 11.38 20.47 18.93
CA ASN A 383 11.33 21.69 19.74
C ASN A 383 11.25 22.93 18.84
N GLY A 384 10.26 23.78 19.05
CA GLY A 384 10.11 25.03 18.31
C GLY A 384 8.67 25.27 17.86
N PRO A 385 8.30 26.52 17.60
CA PRO A 385 6.93 26.91 17.25
C PRO A 385 6.68 26.73 15.74
N TYR A 386 6.80 25.51 15.22
CA TYR A 386 6.63 25.22 13.79
C TYR A 386 5.51 24.23 13.52
N PHE A 387 4.87 24.42 12.36
CA PHE A 387 3.83 23.53 11.87
C PHE A 387 4.41 22.42 11.00
N ILE A 388 3.61 21.37 10.83
CA ILE A 388 3.91 20.26 9.95
C ILE A 388 2.66 20.00 9.11
N GLY A 389 2.81 20.06 7.79
CA GLY A 389 1.71 19.87 6.85
C GLY A 389 1.36 18.39 6.61
N GLY A 390 2.32 17.48 6.76
CA GLY A 390 2.10 16.05 6.60
C GLY A 390 3.19 15.18 7.20
N LEU A 391 2.86 13.91 7.43
CA LEU A 391 3.74 12.90 8.03
C LEU A 391 3.83 11.71 7.07
N ARG A 392 5.03 11.35 6.64
CA ARG A 392 5.27 10.10 5.91
C ARG A 392 6.10 9.16 6.77
N LEU A 393 5.65 7.92 6.90
CA LEU A 393 6.36 6.86 7.61
C LEU A 393 6.70 5.76 6.62
N CYS A 394 7.97 5.38 6.58
CA CYS A 394 8.48 4.35 5.70
C CYS A 394 9.26 3.30 6.48
N PHE A 395 9.13 2.05 6.07
CA PHE A 395 9.91 0.92 6.56
C PHE A 395 10.65 0.27 5.42
N SER A 396 11.95 0.09 5.60
CA SER A 396 12.78 -0.62 4.64
C SER A 396 13.62 -1.69 5.30
N ALA A 397 13.74 -2.85 4.66
CA ALA A 397 14.60 -3.93 5.11
C ALA A 397 15.13 -4.75 3.92
N PRO A 398 16.42 -5.13 3.92
CA PRO A 398 17.01 -5.87 2.81
C PRO A 398 16.52 -7.32 2.76
N SER A 399 16.51 -7.93 1.58
CA SER A 399 16.23 -9.36 1.43
C SER A 399 17.33 -10.21 2.09
N ALA A 400 16.96 -11.37 2.63
CA ALA A 400 17.90 -12.32 3.22
C ALA A 400 17.56 -13.76 2.76
N THR A 401 18.57 -14.57 2.48
CA THR A 401 18.39 -15.95 2.03
C THR A 401 19.18 -16.92 2.90
N ASN A 402 18.59 -18.07 3.20
CA ASN A 402 19.26 -19.20 3.81
C ASN A 402 19.10 -20.41 2.88
N ILE A 403 20.17 -20.72 2.16
CA ILE A 403 20.18 -21.75 1.12
C ILE A 403 20.01 -23.15 1.73
N SER A 404 20.62 -23.43 2.89
CA SER A 404 20.52 -24.75 3.53
C SER A 404 19.10 -25.06 4.02
N ALA A 405 18.39 -24.04 4.51
CA ALA A 405 17.03 -24.16 5.02
C ALA A 405 15.94 -23.84 3.98
N HIS A 406 16.30 -23.69 2.69
CA HIS A 406 15.35 -23.37 1.60
C HIS A 406 14.41 -22.19 1.93
N SER A 407 14.92 -21.20 2.67
CA SER A 407 14.15 -20.11 3.26
C SER A 407 14.63 -18.76 2.74
N LYS A 408 13.71 -17.90 2.32
CA LYS A 408 14.01 -16.56 1.78
C LYS A 408 13.10 -15.50 2.37
N VAL A 409 13.67 -14.47 2.96
CA VAL A 409 12.95 -13.26 3.36
C VAL A 409 13.04 -12.24 2.24
N GLN A 410 11.89 -11.72 1.83
CA GLN A 410 11.79 -10.70 0.79
C GLN A 410 12.25 -9.33 1.31
N GLN A 411 12.64 -8.45 0.39
CA GLN A 411 12.86 -7.05 0.72
C GLN A 411 11.53 -6.44 1.20
N MET A 412 11.60 -5.60 2.21
CA MET A 412 10.48 -4.77 2.65
C MET A 412 10.76 -3.34 2.23
N ASP A 413 9.78 -2.70 1.62
CA ASP A 413 9.76 -1.27 1.30
C ASP A 413 8.29 -0.83 1.27
N THR A 414 7.82 -0.28 2.39
CA THR A 414 6.44 0.19 2.54
C THR A 414 6.46 1.60 3.08
N CYS A 415 5.68 2.50 2.47
CA CYS A 415 5.53 3.88 2.88
C CYS A 415 4.05 4.25 3.00
N GLN A 416 3.71 4.95 4.09
CA GLN A 416 2.38 5.53 4.27
C GLN A 416 2.51 7.03 4.49
N PHE A 417 1.85 7.82 3.66
CA PHE A 417 1.72 9.27 3.80
C PHE A 417 0.39 9.63 4.45
N PHE A 418 0.46 10.43 5.49
CA PHE A 418 -0.68 10.98 6.20
C PHE A 418 -0.68 12.50 6.11
N PHE A 419 -1.79 13.06 5.64
CA PHE A 419 -1.99 14.49 5.63
C PHE A 419 -3.47 14.80 5.81
N THR A 420 -3.73 16.00 6.31
CA THR A 420 -5.08 16.53 6.48
C THR A 420 -5.15 17.83 5.68
N PRO A 421 -5.95 17.92 4.61
CA PRO A 421 -5.93 19.08 3.71
C PRO A 421 -6.09 20.40 4.46
N ASN A 422 -7.03 20.46 5.40
CA ASN A 422 -7.37 21.67 6.16
C ASN A 422 -6.68 21.76 7.51
N GLN A 423 -5.76 20.85 7.86
CA GLN A 423 -5.17 20.81 9.20
C GLN A 423 -3.68 20.49 9.19
N THR A 424 -3.00 20.97 10.21
CA THR A 424 -1.61 20.66 10.57
C THR A 424 -1.58 19.55 11.62
N LEU A 425 -0.44 18.86 11.74
CA LEU A 425 -0.25 17.76 12.68
C LEU A 425 -0.32 18.21 14.15
N THR A 426 -1.10 17.49 14.96
CA THR A 426 -1.24 17.64 16.44
C THR A 426 0.06 17.96 17.18
N ARG A 427 -0.09 18.51 18.39
CA ARG A 427 0.99 18.60 19.38
C ARG A 427 1.56 17.24 19.80
N ASN A 428 0.75 16.17 19.84
CA ASN A 428 1.18 14.84 20.30
C ASN A 428 0.60 13.68 19.46
N PRO A 429 0.91 13.58 18.15
CA PRO A 429 0.36 12.52 17.32
C PRO A 429 0.90 11.17 17.80
N THR A 430 0.01 10.19 17.88
CA THR A 430 0.39 8.81 18.15
C THR A 430 0.09 7.97 16.92
N VAL A 431 1.10 7.24 16.45
CA VAL A 431 0.97 6.30 15.35
C VAL A 431 1.26 4.90 15.87
N ASN A 432 0.24 4.06 15.84
CA ASN A 432 0.31 2.67 16.23
C ASN A 432 0.57 1.84 14.97
N ILE A 433 1.59 0.98 15.01
CA ILE A 433 2.02 0.19 13.87
C ILE A 433 2.03 -1.27 14.32
N LYS A 434 1.25 -2.09 13.62
CA LYS A 434 1.22 -3.54 13.84
C LYS A 434 2.00 -4.23 12.73
N MET A 435 3.12 -4.84 13.10
CA MET A 435 3.95 -5.64 12.21
C MET A 435 3.40 -7.06 12.18
N THR A 436 2.93 -7.50 11.01
CA THR A 436 2.41 -8.86 10.80
C THR A 436 3.40 -9.65 9.96
N LYS A 437 3.73 -10.88 10.37
CA LYS A 437 4.52 -11.80 9.53
C LYS A 437 3.62 -12.44 8.49
N VAL A 438 4.06 -12.47 7.25
CA VAL A 438 3.44 -13.24 6.17
C VAL A 438 4.45 -14.30 5.74
N ILE A 439 4.04 -15.57 5.81
CA ILE A 439 4.87 -16.71 5.46
C ILE A 439 4.17 -17.47 4.34
N ASN A 440 4.83 -17.58 3.19
CA ASN A 440 4.38 -18.44 2.11
C ASN A 440 5.20 -19.73 2.13
N GLN A 441 4.53 -20.86 2.21
CA GLN A 441 5.10 -22.19 2.08
C GLN A 441 4.77 -22.71 0.69
N THR A 442 5.78 -23.03 -0.09
CA THR A 442 5.61 -23.60 -1.43
C THR A 442 6.08 -25.05 -1.40
N ALA A 443 5.14 -25.98 -1.56
CA ALA A 443 5.44 -27.40 -1.63
C ALA A 443 6.24 -27.71 -2.89
N SER A 444 7.05 -28.77 -2.89
CA SER A 444 7.78 -29.10 -4.11
C SER A 444 6.92 -29.84 -5.13
N LEU A 445 7.22 -29.63 -6.41
CA LEU A 445 6.63 -30.35 -7.53
C LEU A 445 7.07 -31.84 -7.56
N MET A 446 8.25 -32.13 -6.98
CA MET A 446 8.84 -33.47 -6.88
C MET A 446 8.86 -33.94 -5.43
N ILE A 447 8.60 -35.24 -5.19
CA ILE A 447 8.60 -35.83 -3.84
C ILE A 447 9.96 -35.70 -3.14
N SER A 448 11.06 -35.68 -3.91
CA SER A 448 12.43 -35.66 -3.39
C SER A 448 12.93 -34.28 -2.97
N ASN A 449 12.21 -33.22 -3.30
CA ASN A 449 12.67 -31.85 -3.12
C ASN A 449 12.01 -31.23 -1.88
N ASN A 450 12.76 -30.36 -1.20
CA ASN A 450 12.29 -29.72 0.02
C ASN A 450 11.25 -28.64 -0.29
N THR A 451 10.33 -28.43 0.65
CA THR A 451 9.42 -27.29 0.65
C THR A 451 10.21 -26.00 0.82
N THR A 452 9.92 -24.98 0.03
CA THR A 452 10.54 -23.66 0.16
C THR A 452 9.67 -22.75 1.00
N TYR A 453 10.29 -21.92 1.82
CA TYR A 453 9.59 -20.94 2.65
C TYR A 453 10.00 -19.53 2.25
N THR A 454 9.02 -18.65 2.05
CA THR A 454 9.25 -17.23 1.87
C THR A 454 8.57 -16.41 2.94
N GLY A 455 9.21 -15.32 3.38
CA GLY A 455 8.74 -14.51 4.49
C GLY A 455 8.78 -13.01 4.16
N LEU A 456 7.82 -12.27 4.71
CA LEU A 456 7.66 -10.82 4.57
C LEU A 456 7.13 -10.24 5.89
N TRP A 457 7.54 -9.01 6.19
CA TRP A 457 6.91 -8.18 7.21
C TRP A 457 5.89 -7.24 6.55
N LEU A 458 4.67 -7.23 7.09
CA LEU A 458 3.57 -6.38 6.64
C LEU A 458 3.20 -5.37 7.73
N PRO A 459 3.58 -4.08 7.60
CA PRO A 459 3.20 -3.04 8.54
C PRO A 459 1.77 -2.56 8.30
N SER A 460 0.92 -2.64 9.32
CA SER A 460 -0.41 -2.03 9.33
C SER A 460 -0.41 -0.78 10.20
N PHE A 461 -0.81 0.36 9.63
CA PHE A 461 -0.81 1.65 10.31
C PHE A 461 -2.18 1.98 10.88
N ILE A 462 -2.24 2.26 12.18
CA ILE A 462 -3.43 2.69 12.91
C ILE A 462 -3.14 4.07 13.49
N VAL A 463 -3.93 5.06 13.08
CA VAL A 463 -3.72 6.46 13.43
C VAL A 463 -5.01 7.01 14.00
N ASP A 464 -4.99 7.35 15.30
CA ASP A 464 -6.23 7.70 16.02
C ASP A 464 -6.73 9.11 15.66
N THR A 465 -5.84 10.11 15.51
CA THR A 465 -6.10 11.41 14.87
C THR A 465 -4.78 12.16 14.69
N LEU A 466 -4.55 12.80 13.53
CA LEU A 466 -3.41 13.71 13.32
C LEU A 466 -3.78 15.19 13.44
N THR A 467 -5.02 15.49 13.84
CA THR A 467 -5.64 16.81 13.72
C THR A 467 -5.30 17.75 14.87
N ASP A 468 -4.64 18.89 14.62
CA ASP A 468 -4.42 19.90 15.67
C ASP A 468 -5.70 20.30 16.44
N GLU A 469 -5.53 20.64 17.73
CA GLU A 469 -6.58 21.26 18.54
C GLU A 469 -6.93 22.64 17.94
N LEU A 470 -8.15 22.74 17.40
CA LEU A 470 -8.71 23.97 16.87
C LEU A 470 -9.12 24.87 18.04
N LEU A 471 -8.54 26.07 18.13
CA LEU A 471 -8.95 27.05 19.13
C LEU A 471 -10.30 27.66 18.74
N PHE A 472 -10.46 28.04 17.47
CA PHE A 472 -11.72 28.48 16.87
C PHE A 472 -11.63 28.64 15.34
N SER A 473 -12.77 28.86 14.70
CA SER A 473 -12.90 29.22 13.28
C SER A 473 -13.75 30.48 13.14
N LEU A 474 -13.29 31.45 12.37
CA LEU A 474 -13.97 32.71 12.07
C LEU A 474 -13.82 32.99 10.58
N ASP A 475 -14.92 33.20 9.84
CA ASP A 475 -14.89 33.59 8.41
C ASP A 475 -13.92 32.79 7.52
N ALA A 476 -13.87 31.46 7.69
CA ALA A 476 -12.96 30.52 7.01
C ALA A 476 -11.46 30.61 7.40
N GLU A 477 -11.12 31.44 8.38
CA GLU A 477 -9.81 31.46 9.04
C GLU A 477 -9.81 30.53 10.26
N TYR A 478 -8.70 29.81 10.45
CA TYR A 478 -8.52 28.89 11.56
C TYR A 478 -7.44 29.40 12.49
N LEU A 479 -7.82 29.74 13.72
CA LEU A 479 -6.84 30.07 14.75
C LEU A 479 -6.47 28.80 15.51
N ARG A 480 -5.17 28.52 15.51
CA ARG A 480 -4.60 27.25 15.98
C ARG A 480 -3.56 27.48 17.04
N TYR A 481 -3.47 26.50 17.93
CA TYR A 481 -2.39 26.47 18.90
C TYR A 481 -1.08 26.14 18.18
N VAL A 482 -0.15 27.10 18.08
CA VAL A 482 1.26 26.84 17.72
C VAL A 482 1.98 26.11 18.86
N PRO A 483 2.33 24.83 18.70
CA PRO A 483 3.00 24.11 19.78
C PRO A 483 4.45 24.60 19.92
N ASP A 484 4.89 24.96 21.13
CA ASP A 484 6.32 25.20 21.41
C ASP A 484 7.17 23.92 21.24
N LYS A 485 6.49 22.79 21.21
CA LYS A 485 7.06 21.45 21.08
C LYS A 485 6.00 20.48 20.56
N THR A 486 6.36 19.72 19.54
CA THR A 486 5.57 18.61 19.00
C THR A 486 6.21 17.28 19.37
N ILE A 487 5.41 16.31 19.83
CA ILE A 487 5.87 14.98 20.24
C ILE A 487 5.17 13.92 19.41
N LEU A 488 5.84 13.37 18.41
CA LEU A 488 5.36 12.18 17.71
C LEU A 488 5.72 10.94 18.52
N VAL A 489 4.71 10.15 18.87
CA VAL A 489 4.89 8.83 19.50
C VAL A 489 4.61 7.77 18.44
N VAL A 490 5.61 6.93 18.16
CA VAL A 490 5.48 5.78 17.26
C VAL A 490 5.56 4.51 18.09
N VAL A 491 4.50 3.73 18.10
CA VAL A 491 4.38 2.48 18.83
C VAL A 491 4.39 1.35 17.81
N ILE A 492 5.46 0.57 17.77
CA ILE A 492 5.59 -0.60 16.90
C ILE A 492 5.39 -1.85 17.74
N THR A 493 4.38 -2.62 17.37
CA THR A 493 4.00 -3.88 18.03
C THR A 493 3.97 -5.00 17.01
N GLU A 494 4.18 -6.23 17.46
CA GLU A 494 3.98 -7.42 16.64
C GLU A 494 2.54 -7.90 16.77
N SER A 495 1.96 -8.36 15.66
CA SER A 495 0.63 -8.99 15.68
C SER A 495 0.66 -10.31 16.45
N GLU A 496 -0.45 -10.65 17.11
CA GLU A 496 -0.63 -11.94 17.80
C GLU A 496 -0.74 -13.12 16.82
N PHE A 497 -1.02 -12.82 15.56
CA PHE A 497 -1.14 -13.80 14.48
C PHE A 497 -0.16 -13.50 13.34
N TYR A 498 0.17 -14.54 12.59
CA TYR A 498 0.83 -14.43 11.29
C TYR A 498 -0.07 -15.02 10.21
N MET A 499 0.11 -14.54 8.98
CA MET A 499 -0.56 -15.10 7.82
C MET A 499 0.30 -16.23 7.26
N LYS A 500 -0.26 -17.42 7.17
CA LYS A 500 0.36 -18.56 6.50
C LYS A 500 -0.37 -18.82 5.20
N ASN A 501 0.32 -18.60 4.10
CA ASN A 501 -0.11 -19.00 2.77
C ASN A 501 0.59 -20.29 2.39
N THR A 502 -0.16 -21.28 1.92
CA THR A 502 0.40 -22.54 1.44
C THR A 502 0.04 -22.69 -0.03
N GLN A 503 1.06 -22.98 -0.82
CA GLN A 503 0.96 -23.34 -2.21
C GLN A 503 1.36 -24.80 -2.37
N GLU A 504 0.42 -25.58 -2.90
CA GLU A 504 0.63 -26.98 -3.26
C GLU A 504 0.36 -27.16 -4.75
N PRO A 505 1.07 -28.04 -5.46
CA PRO A 505 0.71 -28.34 -6.84
C PRO A 505 -0.66 -29.03 -6.90
N ILE A 506 -1.50 -28.69 -7.89
CA ILE A 506 -2.78 -29.39 -8.12
C ILE A 506 -2.52 -30.85 -8.47
N ALA A 507 -1.53 -31.07 -9.33
CA ALA A 507 -0.99 -32.38 -9.60
C ALA A 507 0.54 -32.33 -9.64
N ARG A 508 1.17 -33.28 -8.98
CA ARG A 508 2.62 -33.44 -9.02
C ARG A 508 3.06 -34.01 -10.35
N HIS A 509 4.35 -33.88 -10.67
CA HIS A 509 4.87 -34.28 -11.98
C HIS A 509 4.55 -35.75 -12.35
N TYR A 510 4.65 -36.67 -11.39
CA TYR A 510 4.32 -38.08 -11.62
C TYR A 510 2.82 -38.33 -11.80
N GLU A 511 1.95 -37.54 -11.17
CA GLU A 511 0.48 -37.66 -11.28
C GLU A 511 0.03 -37.18 -12.65
N ILE A 512 0.62 -36.07 -13.13
CA ILE A 512 0.40 -35.56 -14.48
C ILE A 512 0.81 -36.62 -15.51
N ILE A 513 2.01 -37.20 -15.39
CA ILE A 513 2.49 -38.24 -16.31
C ILE A 513 1.57 -39.47 -16.28
N PHE A 514 1.26 -39.96 -15.08
CA PHE A 514 0.42 -41.15 -14.91
C PHE A 514 -0.98 -40.97 -15.48
N SER A 515 -1.63 -39.85 -15.17
CA SER A 515 -2.98 -39.53 -15.66
C SER A 515 -3.00 -39.33 -17.17
N THR A 516 -1.95 -38.72 -17.73
CA THR A 516 -1.79 -38.59 -19.20
C THR A 516 -1.64 -39.95 -19.87
N ILE A 517 -0.84 -40.87 -19.30
CA ILE A 517 -0.70 -42.24 -19.81
C ILE A 517 -2.02 -43.02 -19.68
N LEU A 518 -2.73 -42.87 -18.57
CA LEU A 518 -4.05 -43.48 -18.38
C LEU A 518 -5.07 -42.96 -19.39
N PHE A 519 -5.09 -41.66 -19.66
CA PHE A 519 -5.95 -41.05 -20.67
C PHE A 519 -5.63 -41.60 -22.06
N ALA A 520 -4.36 -41.60 -22.46
CA ALA A 520 -3.92 -42.11 -23.76
C ALA A 520 -4.21 -43.62 -23.91
N SER A 521 -3.96 -44.42 -22.88
CA SER A 521 -4.22 -45.87 -22.91
C SER A 521 -5.72 -46.18 -22.95
N LYS A 522 -6.57 -45.47 -22.20
CA LYS A 522 -8.03 -45.62 -22.30
C LYS A 522 -8.53 -45.32 -23.72
N ILE A 523 -8.00 -44.28 -24.35
CA ILE A 523 -8.31 -43.95 -25.74
C ILE A 523 -7.89 -45.07 -26.68
N LEU A 524 -6.66 -45.59 -26.55
CA LEU A 524 -6.15 -46.69 -27.38
C LEU A 524 -6.95 -48.00 -27.19
N VAL A 525 -7.35 -48.33 -25.96
CA VAL A 525 -8.18 -49.52 -25.68
C VAL A 525 -9.58 -49.37 -26.28
N VAL A 526 -10.16 -48.16 -26.27
CA VAL A 526 -11.43 -47.89 -26.96
C VAL A 526 -11.28 -48.04 -28.48
N MET A 527 -10.12 -47.72 -29.03
CA MET A 527 -9.82 -47.97 -30.45
C MET A 527 -9.78 -49.47 -30.73
N ASP A 528 -9.11 -50.26 -29.88
CA ASP A 528 -8.94 -51.71 -30.06
C ASP A 528 -10.26 -52.49 -29.88
N ARG A 529 -11.06 -52.19 -28.85
CA ARG A 529 -12.35 -52.88 -28.64
C ARG A 529 -13.39 -52.62 -29.72
N ARG A 530 -13.33 -51.47 -30.42
CA ARG A 530 -14.22 -51.24 -31.57
C ARG A 530 -13.79 -52.03 -32.81
N VAL A 531 -12.52 -52.45 -32.88
CA VAL A 531 -12.05 -53.41 -33.89
C VAL A 531 -12.58 -54.82 -33.56
N GLU A 532 -12.64 -55.21 -32.29
CA GLU A 532 -13.16 -56.53 -31.89
C GLU A 532 -14.70 -56.67 -31.92
N ILE A 533 -15.47 -55.65 -31.49
CA ILE A 533 -16.94 -55.75 -31.42
C ILE A 533 -17.59 -55.91 -32.81
N HIS A 534 -16.91 -55.52 -33.89
CA HIS A 534 -17.39 -55.75 -35.25
C HIS A 534 -16.82 -57.01 -35.94
N MET A 535 -15.92 -57.75 -35.29
CA MET A 535 -15.51 -59.08 -35.79
C MET A 535 -16.44 -60.21 -35.32
N CYS A 536 -17.31 -60.00 -34.34
CA CYS A 536 -18.19 -61.06 -33.78
C CYS A 536 -19.65 -61.03 -34.26
N THR A 537 -20.02 -60.20 -35.23
CA THR A 537 -21.40 -60.18 -35.77
C THR A 537 -21.47 -60.53 -37.25
N TYR A 538 -20.83 -61.62 -37.71
CA TYR A 538 -21.24 -62.33 -38.94
C TYR A 538 -20.72 -63.77 -38.91
N SER A 539 -21.49 -64.65 -38.28
CA SER A 539 -21.42 -66.10 -38.46
C SER A 539 -22.83 -66.66 -38.31
N PHE A 540 -23.66 -66.48 -39.35
CA PHE A 540 -24.71 -67.41 -39.77
C PHE A 540 -25.10 -67.07 -41.21
#